data_AF-A0AAU7CNU3-F1
#
_entry.id   AF-A0AAU7CNU3-F1
#
_cell.length_a   1.000
_cell.length_b   1.000
_cell.length_c   1.000
_cell.angle_alpha   90.00
_cell.angle_beta   90.00
_cell.angle_gamma   90.00
#
_symmetry.space_group_name_H-M   'P 1'
#
loop_
_entity.id
_entity.type
_entity.pdbx_description
1 polymer ?
#
loop_
_entity_poly.entity_id
_entity_poly.type
_entity_poly.pdbx_seq_one_letter_code
_entity_poly.pdbx_strand_id
1 'polypeptide(L)'
;MTKELNSFLTGWVTYFRLAECKTHLRALDGWIRRKLRCVRLKHCKRAKTLAHFFQSLGVPAWNSWATSASGKGWWRLSGSPTAHHAMSTNWFESLGLVNLVQRYVQLNR
;
A
#
# COMPACT_ATOMS: atom_id res chain seq x y z
N MET A 1 3.83 -10.44 -6.79
CA MET A 1 4.11 -9.06 -6.29
C MET A 1 4.38 -9.03 -4.80
N THR A 2 3.50 -9.54 -3.93
CA THR A 2 3.71 -9.46 -2.47
C THR A 2 4.78 -10.44 -1.95
N LYS A 3 4.90 -11.64 -2.53
CA LYS A 3 5.87 -12.66 -2.07
C LYS A 3 7.34 -12.20 -2.12
N GLU A 4 7.80 -11.69 -3.26
CA GLU A 4 9.17 -11.19 -3.42
C GLU A 4 9.47 -10.01 -2.49
N LEU A 5 8.53 -9.06 -2.41
CA LEU A 5 8.64 -7.93 -1.51
C LEU A 5 8.71 -8.38 -0.05
N ASN A 6 7.85 -9.32 0.36
CA ASN A 6 7.86 -9.86 1.71
C ASN A 6 9.19 -10.55 2.05
N SER A 7 9.76 -11.31 1.11
CA SER A 7 11.06 -11.97 1.30
C SER A 7 12.16 -10.94 1.54
N PHE A 8 12.25 -9.92 0.68
CA PHE A 8 13.21 -8.82 0.83
C PHE A 8 13.04 -8.08 2.15
N LEU A 9 11.81 -7.66 2.47
CA LEU A 9 11.50 -6.93 3.70
C LEU A 9 11.80 -7.74 4.96
N THR A 10 11.56 -9.05 4.92
CA THR A 10 11.86 -9.95 6.05
C THR A 10 13.36 -10.04 6.29
N GLY A 11 14.17 -10.20 5.24
CA GLY A 11 15.63 -10.19 5.33
C GLY A 11 16.14 -8.84 5.86
N TRP A 12 15.61 -7.74 5.31
CA TRP A 12 16.00 -6.38 5.69
C TRP A 12 15.74 -6.09 7.17
N VAL A 13 14.54 -6.40 7.68
CA VAL A 13 14.21 -6.20 9.11
C VAL A 13 15.06 -7.10 10.01
N THR A 14 15.38 -8.32 9.57
CA THR A 14 16.23 -9.25 10.34
C THR A 14 17.65 -8.69 10.48
N TYR A 15 18.19 -8.12 9.41
CA TYR A 15 19.51 -7.48 9.44
C TYR A 15 19.54 -6.24 10.33
N PHE A 16 18.56 -5.33 10.18
CA PHE A 16 18.49 -4.07 10.93
C PHE A 16 17.82 -4.18 12.31
N ARG A 17 17.60 -5.40 12.85
CA ARG A 17 16.84 -5.60 14.10
C ARG A 17 17.47 -4.92 15.32
N LEU A 18 18.79 -4.77 15.34
CA LEU A 18 19.53 -4.17 16.45
C LEU A 18 19.56 -2.63 16.42
N ALA A 19 19.12 -2.00 15.33
CA ALA A 19 19.29 -0.56 15.10
C ALA A 19 18.21 0.34 15.75
N GLU A 20 17.49 -0.14 16.78
CA GLU A 20 16.38 0.58 17.47
C GLU A 20 15.43 1.36 16.53
N CYS A 21 15.12 0.79 15.36
CA CYS A 21 14.59 1.54 14.23
C CYS A 21 13.06 1.54 14.13
N LYS A 22 12.33 1.31 15.23
CA LYS A 22 10.86 1.11 15.23
C LYS A 22 10.07 2.26 14.59
N THR A 23 10.45 3.51 14.84
CA THR A 23 9.80 4.70 14.26
C THR A 23 10.06 4.80 12.76
N HIS A 24 11.30 4.58 12.34
CA HIS A 24 11.71 4.53 10.93
C HIS A 24 10.98 3.43 10.16
N LEU A 25 10.83 2.24 10.76
CA LEU A 25 10.07 1.13 10.18
C LEU A 25 8.60 1.47 9.95
N ARG A 26 7.97 2.22 10.86
CA ARG A 26 6.58 2.67 10.69
C ARG A 26 6.43 3.64 9.52
N ALA A 27 7.35 4.61 9.40
CA ALA A 27 7.36 5.54 8.28
C ALA A 27 7.60 4.82 6.94
N LEU A 28 8.54 3.87 6.94
CA LEU A 28 8.87 3.03 5.78
C LEU A 28 7.68 2.16 5.36
N ASP A 29 7.00 1.51 6.30
CA ASP A 29 5.79 0.71 6.02
C ASP A 29 4.67 1.56 5.37
N GLY A 30 4.45 2.78 5.89
CA GLY A 30 3.53 3.73 5.28
C GLY A 30 3.92 4.12 3.85
N TRP A 31 5.22 4.36 3.60
CA TRP A 31 5.74 4.68 2.28
C TRP A 31 5.61 3.50 1.31
N ILE A 32 5.93 2.27 1.75
CA ILE A 32 5.81 1.04 0.95
C ILE A 32 4.36 0.84 0.51
N ARG A 33 3.40 0.95 1.44
CA ARG A 33 1.97 0.82 1.11
C ARG A 33 1.55 1.87 0.08
N ARG A 34 1.99 3.12 0.22
CA ARG A 34 1.72 4.17 -0.78
C ARG A 34 2.35 3.85 -2.15
N LYS A 35 3.56 3.29 -2.18
CA LYS A 35 4.22 2.85 -3.41
C LYS A 35 3.46 1.70 -4.07
N LEU A 36 3.00 0.72 -3.29
CA LEU A 36 2.17 -0.38 -3.77
C LEU A 36 0.83 0.11 -4.33
N ARG A 37 0.17 1.06 -3.65
CA ARG A 37 -1.02 1.74 -4.20
C ARG A 37 -0.70 2.36 -5.55
N CYS A 38 0.40 3.11 -5.65
CA CYS A 38 0.81 3.75 -6.91
C CYS A 38 1.03 2.72 -8.04
N VAL A 39 1.69 1.59 -7.77
CA VAL A 39 1.88 0.50 -8.75
C VAL A 39 0.53 -0.09 -9.16
N ARG A 40 -0.37 -0.34 -8.21
CA ARG A 40 -1.70 -0.88 -8.49
C ARG A 40 -2.54 0.06 -9.37
N LEU A 41 -2.52 1.36 -9.08
CA LEU A 41 -3.18 2.38 -9.90
C LEU A 41 -2.60 2.41 -11.32
N LYS A 42 -1.27 2.32 -11.45
CA LYS A 42 -0.60 2.28 -12.75
C LYS A 42 -0.99 1.04 -13.58
N HIS A 43 -1.26 -0.10 -12.93
CA HIS A 43 -1.75 -1.29 -13.61
C HIS A 43 -3.15 -1.12 -14.22
N CYS A 44 -4.00 -0.27 -13.63
CA CYS A 44 -5.34 -0.03 -14.15
C CYS A 44 -5.31 0.70 -15.51
N LYS A 45 -4.30 1.53 -15.80
CA LYS A 45 -4.02 2.26 -17.06
C LYS A 45 -5.12 3.20 -17.58
N ARG A 46 -6.40 2.82 -17.54
CA ARG A 46 -7.56 3.56 -18.03
C ARG A 46 -8.43 4.03 -16.86
N ALA A 47 -9.11 5.17 -17.02
CA ALA A 47 -9.99 5.71 -15.98
C ALA A 47 -11.17 4.77 -15.67
N LYS A 48 -11.77 4.15 -16.71
CA LYS A 48 -12.89 3.20 -16.54
C LYS A 48 -12.51 1.99 -15.69
N THR A 49 -11.37 1.35 -15.99
CA THR A 49 -10.88 0.19 -15.24
C THR A 49 -10.50 0.58 -13.81
N LEU A 50 -9.95 1.78 -13.61
CA LEU A 50 -9.66 2.29 -12.28
C LEU A 50 -10.93 2.57 -11.46
N ALA A 51 -11.96 3.14 -12.06
CA ALA A 51 -13.23 3.40 -11.39
C ALA A 51 -13.93 2.11 -10.97
N HIS A 52 -13.96 1.10 -11.85
CA HIS A 52 -14.47 -0.22 -11.50
C HIS A 52 -13.65 -0.91 -10.42
N PHE A 53 -12.32 -0.75 -10.44
CA PHE A 53 -11.44 -1.27 -9.38
C PHE A 53 -11.79 -0.65 -8.02
N PHE A 54 -11.97 0.68 -7.95
CA PHE A 54 -12.38 1.33 -6.71
C PHE A 54 -13.77 0.89 -6.24
N GLN A 55 -14.73 0.75 -7.15
CA GLN A 55 -16.07 0.26 -6.82
C GLN A 55 -16.04 -1.19 -6.28
N SER A 56 -15.21 -2.06 -6.87
CA SER A 56 -15.03 -3.43 -6.40
C SER A 56 -14.46 -3.52 -4.98
N LEU A 57 -13.82 -2.44 -4.51
CA LEU A 57 -13.28 -2.28 -3.17
C LEU A 57 -14.18 -1.44 -2.25
N GLY A 58 -15.45 -1.25 -2.62
CA GLY A 58 -16.45 -0.60 -1.78
C GLY A 58 -16.44 0.93 -1.81
N VAL A 59 -15.72 1.56 -2.75
CA VAL A 59 -15.79 3.01 -2.93
C VAL A 59 -17.07 3.36 -3.73
N PRO A 60 -17.89 4.33 -3.28
CA PRO A 60 -19.05 4.78 -4.04
C PRO A 60 -18.70 5.18 -5.49
N ALA A 61 -19.63 4.93 -6.42
CA ALA A 61 -19.40 5.17 -7.84
C ALA A 61 -19.01 6.62 -8.15
N TRP A 62 -19.70 7.60 -7.56
CA TRP A 62 -19.41 9.02 -7.76
C TRP A 62 -17.96 9.39 -7.38
N ASN A 63 -17.47 8.91 -6.24
CA ASN A 63 -16.11 9.20 -5.75
C ASN A 63 -15.06 8.43 -6.58
N SER A 64 -15.38 7.20 -6.95
CA SER A 64 -14.55 6.38 -7.83
C SER A 64 -14.30 7.06 -9.17
N TRP A 65 -15.35 7.59 -9.80
CA TRP A 65 -15.23 8.30 -11.07
C TRP A 65 -14.53 9.65 -10.93
N ALA A 66 -14.85 10.44 -9.89
CA ALA A 66 -14.17 11.71 -9.62
C ALA A 66 -12.66 11.54 -9.46
N THR A 67 -12.24 10.49 -8.74
CA THR A 67 -10.81 10.19 -8.53
C THR A 67 -10.16 9.58 -9.77
N SER A 68 -10.87 8.76 -10.53
CA SER A 68 -10.31 8.08 -11.72
C SER A 68 -10.19 8.98 -12.94
N ALA A 69 -11.08 9.97 -13.08
CA ALA A 69 -11.06 10.96 -14.15
C ALA A 69 -10.08 12.12 -13.85
N SER A 70 -9.53 12.20 -12.63
CA SER A 70 -8.57 13.23 -12.26
C SER A 70 -7.26 13.06 -13.04
N GLY A 71 -6.85 14.07 -13.81
CA GLY A 71 -5.56 14.13 -14.54
C GLY A 71 -4.30 14.26 -13.66
N LYS A 72 -4.40 13.97 -12.36
CA LYS A 72 -3.27 14.00 -11.42
C LYS A 72 -2.38 12.77 -11.62
N GLY A 73 -1.06 12.95 -11.47
CA GLY A 73 -0.10 11.84 -11.56
C GLY A 73 -0.35 10.73 -10.52
N TRP A 74 0.09 9.52 -10.83
CA TRP A 74 -0.16 8.30 -10.04
C TRP A 74 0.28 8.40 -8.57
N TRP A 75 1.41 9.06 -8.29
CA TRP A 75 1.90 9.24 -6.92
C TRP A 75 1.03 10.20 -6.09
N ARG A 76 0.40 11.19 -6.74
CA ARG A 76 -0.56 12.08 -6.09
C ARG A 76 -1.87 11.35 -5.83
N LEU A 77 -2.33 10.55 -6.79
CA LEU A 77 -3.54 9.71 -6.64
C LEU A 77 -3.37 8.62 -5.57
N SER A 78 -2.18 8.05 -5.40
CA SER A 78 -1.93 7.00 -4.40
C SER A 78 -2.06 7.48 -2.95
N GLY A 79 -1.95 8.80 -2.73
CA GLY A 79 -2.18 9.46 -1.44
C GLY A 79 -3.58 10.07 -1.29
N SER A 80 -4.50 9.84 -2.24
CA SER A 80 -5.87 10.36 -2.15
C SER A 80 -6.69 9.59 -1.09
N PRO A 81 -7.68 10.24 -0.44
CA PRO A 81 -8.58 9.56 0.50
C PRO A 81 -9.25 8.33 -0.12
N THR A 82 -9.66 8.43 -1.39
CA THR A 82 -10.28 7.34 -2.16
C THR A 82 -9.35 6.15 -2.32
N ALA A 83 -8.07 6.38 -2.63
CA ALA A 83 -7.08 5.30 -2.74
C ALA A 83 -6.76 4.67 -1.39
N HIS A 84 -6.76 5.45 -0.31
CA HIS A 84 -6.58 4.95 1.05
C HIS A 84 -7.79 4.13 1.52
N HIS A 85 -9.01 4.53 1.16
CA HIS A 85 -10.23 3.80 1.47
C HIS A 85 -10.28 2.46 0.72
N ALA A 86 -10.06 2.48 -0.60
CA ALA A 86 -10.05 1.27 -1.42
C ALA A 86 -8.92 0.29 -1.02
N MET A 87 -7.69 0.80 -0.88
CA MET A 87 -6.51 0.01 -0.55
C MET A 87 -6.06 0.31 0.88
N SER A 88 -6.94 -0.04 1.82
CA SER A 88 -6.73 0.14 3.26
C SER A 88 -5.61 -0.76 3.77
N THR A 89 -5.18 -0.53 5.02
CA THR A 89 -4.25 -1.43 5.72
C THR A 89 -4.74 -2.87 5.70
N ASN A 90 -6.01 -3.08 6.05
CA ASN A 90 -6.63 -4.41 6.11
C ASN A 90 -6.64 -5.09 4.74
N TRP A 91 -6.82 -4.31 3.66
CA TRP A 91 -6.74 -4.85 2.30
C TRP A 91 -5.33 -5.37 1.98
N PHE A 92 -4.28 -4.64 2.37
CA PHE A 92 -2.90 -5.12 2.21
C PHE A 92 -2.60 -6.36 3.07
N GLU A 93 -3.14 -6.42 4.28
CA GLU A 93 -3.03 -7.59 5.16
C GLU A 93 -3.73 -8.82 4.56
N SER A 94 -4.91 -8.65 3.94
CA SER A 94 -5.59 -9.76 3.22
C SER A 94 -4.81 -10.26 2.00
N LEU A 95 -3.93 -9.42 1.43
CA LEU A 95 -3.01 -9.81 0.36
C LEU A 95 -1.71 -10.45 0.89
N GLY A 96 -1.60 -10.58 2.22
CA GLY A 96 -0.45 -11.15 2.91
C GLY A 96 0.77 -10.23 2.94
N LEU A 97 0.63 -8.90 2.84
CA LEU A 97 1.76 -7.99 3.02
C LEU A 97 2.25 -8.06 4.47
N VAL A 98 3.55 -8.30 4.67
CA VAL A 98 4.15 -8.37 6.02
C VAL A 98 4.19 -6.99 6.66
N ASN A 99 3.72 -6.90 7.91
CA ASN A 99 3.86 -5.70 8.73
C ASN A 99 5.26 -5.64 9.34
N LEU A 100 6.06 -4.65 8.90
CA LEU A 100 7.47 -4.52 9.32
C LEU A 100 7.62 -4.31 10.83
N VAL A 101 6.76 -3.49 11.43
CA VAL A 101 6.83 -3.17 12.86
C VAL A 101 6.50 -4.40 13.69
N GLN A 102 5.47 -5.15 13.29
CA GLN A 102 5.09 -6.39 13.97
C GLN A 102 6.22 -7.42 13.89
N ARG A 103 6.83 -7.59 12.71
CA ARG A 103 7.95 -8.51 12.51
C ARG A 103 9.18 -8.12 13.34
N TYR A 104 9.50 -6.83 13.40
CA TYR A 104 10.59 -6.31 14.22
C TYR A 104 10.40 -6.60 15.71
N VAL A 105 9.19 -6.36 16.23
CA VAL A 105 8.85 -6.66 17.63
C VAL A 105 8.94 -8.16 17.94
N GLN A 106 8.56 -9.03 16.99
CA GLN A 106 8.70 -10.48 17.15
C GLN A 106 10.15 -10.96 17.21
N LEU A 107 11.07 -10.31 16.48
CA LEU A 107 12.48 -10.70 16.40
C LEU A 107 13.35 -10.19 17.56
N ASN A 108 12.84 -9.20 18.30
CA ASN A 108 13.50 -8.56 19.44
C ASN A 108 12.83 -8.90 20.78
N ARG A 109 11.97 -9.91 20.79
CA ARG A 109 11.54 -10.61 22.02
C ARG A 109 12.58 -11.66 22.36
#